data_AF-A0A8X6V280-F1
#
_entry.id   AF-A0A8X6V280-F1
#
_cell.length_a   1.000
_cell.length_b   1.000
_cell.length_c   1.000
_cell.angle_alpha   90.00
_cell.angle_beta   90.00
_cell.angle_gamma   90.00
#
_symmetry.space_group_name_H-M   'P 1'
#
loop_
_entity.id
_entity.type
_entity.pdbx_description
1 polymer ?
#
loop_
_entity_poly.entity_id
_entity_poly.type
_entity_poly.pdbx_seq_one_letter_code
_entity_poly.pdbx_strand_id
1 'polypeptide(L)'
;MFTNIQNFASCKKCGRDIKLSENCVRGLSSVFSIECKNCKDLCSFRNSKMLGKRKNIPEINRRFVYAMRTIGQGHAAMTTFCGVMDFPPPVAEKYYNNIINKLQLCSKEVAEASMQSAALEEVTLTNSSDIIISGDGT
;
A
#
# COMPACT_ATOMS: atom_id res chain seq x y z
N MET A 1 -16.20 15.91 8.12
CA MET A 1 -15.45 16.20 6.87
C MET A 1 -16.34 16.26 5.63
N PHE A 2 -17.29 15.33 5.41
CA PHE A 2 -18.06 15.25 4.15
C PHE A 2 -19.16 16.30 3.94
N THR A 3 -19.54 17.05 4.97
CA THR A 3 -20.66 18.01 4.94
C THR A 3 -20.49 19.07 3.86
N ASN A 4 -19.28 19.60 3.66
CA ASN A 4 -19.05 20.62 2.64
C ASN A 4 -19.30 20.10 1.22
N ILE A 5 -18.79 18.90 0.90
CA ILE A 5 -18.99 18.28 -0.42
C ILE A 5 -20.48 18.04 -0.68
N GLN A 6 -21.20 17.56 0.33
CA GLN A 6 -22.63 17.29 0.22
C GLN A 6 -23.47 18.54 -0.06
N ASN A 7 -23.01 19.73 0.38
CA ASN A 7 -23.69 20.99 0.12
C ASN A 7 -23.48 21.50 -1.32
N PHE A 8 -22.38 21.10 -1.98
CA PHE A 8 -22.06 21.53 -3.34
C PHE A 8 -22.43 20.49 -4.41
N ALA A 9 -22.79 19.26 -4.02
CA ALA A 9 -23.06 18.17 -4.95
C ALA A 9 -24.53 17.72 -4.88
N SER A 10 -25.08 17.33 -6.03
CA SER A 10 -26.47 16.89 -6.18
C SER A 10 -26.59 15.63 -7.02
N CYS A 11 -27.71 14.93 -6.87
CA CYS A 11 -28.00 13.72 -7.64
C CYS A 11 -28.18 14.08 -9.12
N LYS A 12 -27.43 13.42 -10.01
CA LYS A 12 -27.55 13.65 -11.46
C LYS A 12 -28.93 13.32 -12.06
N LYS A 13 -29.71 12.45 -11.42
CA LYS A 13 -31.04 12.06 -11.92
C LYS A 13 -32.15 13.02 -11.52
N CYS A 14 -32.16 13.50 -10.27
CA CYS A 14 -33.27 14.30 -9.73
C CYS A 14 -32.87 15.68 -9.19
N GLY A 15 -31.59 16.03 -9.20
CA GLY A 15 -31.08 17.32 -8.69
C GLY A 15 -31.15 17.50 -7.16
N ARG A 16 -31.61 16.51 -6.40
CA ARG A 16 -31.73 16.57 -4.93
C ARG A 16 -30.42 16.23 -4.22
N ASP A 17 -30.38 16.54 -2.93
CA ASP A 17 -29.26 16.28 -2.02
C ASP A 17 -28.75 14.84 -2.06
N ILE A 18 -27.45 14.71 -1.86
CA ILE A 18 -26.76 13.44 -1.66
C ILE A 18 -26.25 13.28 -0.23
N LYS A 19 -26.17 12.03 0.22
CA LYS A 19 -25.48 11.62 1.43
C LYS A 19 -24.14 11.00 1.03
N LEU A 20 -23.04 11.56 1.52
CA LEU A 20 -21.71 10.96 1.40
C LEU A 20 -21.34 10.34 2.75
N SER A 21 -20.95 9.07 2.73
CA SER A 21 -20.52 8.34 3.93
C SER A 21 -19.28 7.50 3.67
N GLU A 22 -18.49 7.29 4.72
CA GLU A 22 -17.41 6.32 4.77
C GLU A 22 -17.90 5.11 5.56
N ASN A 23 -17.94 3.94 4.94
CA ASN A 23 -18.68 2.78 5.48
C ASN A 23 -17.80 1.65 5.99
N CYS A 24 -16.61 1.49 5.43
CA CYS A 24 -15.71 0.40 5.80
C CYS A 24 -14.27 0.86 5.70
N VAL A 25 -13.57 0.81 6.83
CA VAL A 25 -12.17 1.17 6.97
C VAL A 25 -11.36 -0.11 7.23
N ARG A 26 -10.29 -0.32 6.45
CA ARG A 26 -9.35 -1.45 6.58
C ARG A 26 -7.93 -0.92 6.46
N GLY A 27 -7.31 -0.60 7.59
CA GLY A 27 -6.09 0.20 7.58
C GLY A 27 -6.37 1.55 6.93
N LEU A 28 -5.55 1.94 5.96
CA LEU A 28 -5.72 3.19 5.20
C LEU A 28 -6.72 3.07 4.02
N SER A 29 -7.40 1.92 3.88
CA SER A 29 -8.38 1.74 2.81
C SER A 29 -9.81 1.94 3.27
N SER A 30 -10.49 2.85 2.59
CA SER A 30 -11.84 3.27 2.91
C SER A 30 -12.80 3.03 1.75
N VAL A 31 -14.00 2.57 2.06
CA VAL A 31 -15.14 2.52 1.14
C VAL A 31 -16.01 3.73 1.38
N PHE A 32 -16.21 4.51 0.33
CA PHE A 32 -17.12 5.64 0.31
C PHE A 32 -18.39 5.27 -0.42
N SER A 33 -19.51 5.78 0.05
CA SER A 33 -20.78 5.69 -0.65
C SER A 33 -21.44 7.03 -0.77
N ILE A 34 -22.01 7.26 -1.95
CA ILE A 34 -22.84 8.40 -2.30
C ILE A 34 -24.25 7.88 -2.55
N GLU A 35 -25.20 8.32 -1.74
CA GLU A 35 -26.61 7.93 -1.84
C GLU A 35 -27.47 9.16 -2.09
N CYS A 36 -28.35 9.14 -3.10
CA CYS A 36 -29.36 10.18 -3.23
C CYS A 36 -30.44 10.01 -2.15
N LYS A 37 -30.73 11.07 -1.39
CA LYS A 37 -31.75 11.00 -0.32
C LYS A 37 -33.15 10.69 -0.85
N ASN A 38 -33.46 11.08 -2.08
CA ASN A 38 -34.75 10.91 -2.74
C ASN A 38 -34.82 9.62 -3.58
N CYS A 39 -34.01 9.52 -4.63
CA CYS A 39 -34.05 8.38 -5.57
C CYS A 39 -33.48 7.07 -4.98
N LYS A 40 -32.77 7.14 -3.84
CA LYS A 40 -32.05 6.01 -3.24
C LYS A 40 -30.99 5.35 -4.12
N ASP A 41 -30.62 6.01 -5.22
CA ASP A 41 -29.48 5.60 -6.03
C ASP A 41 -28.21 5.62 -5.19
N LEU A 42 -27.52 4.48 -5.15
CA LEU A 42 -26.31 4.27 -4.40
C LEU A 42 -25.13 4.04 -5.35
N CYS A 43 -24.10 4.87 -5.22
CA CYS A 43 -22.80 4.64 -5.80
C CYS A 43 -21.80 4.37 -4.69
N SER A 44 -20.96 3.34 -4.84
CA SER A 44 -19.91 3.03 -3.87
C SER A 44 -18.57 2.85 -4.57
N PHE A 45 -17.52 3.40 -3.98
CA PHE A 45 -16.16 3.30 -4.50
C PHE A 45 -15.15 3.19 -3.35
N ARG A 46 -13.95 2.72 -3.67
CA ARG A 46 -12.87 2.54 -2.70
C ARG A 46 -11.67 3.40 -3.10
N ASN A 47 -10.97 3.99 -2.13
CA ASN A 47 -9.74 4.75 -2.36
C ASN A 47 -8.52 3.90 -2.75
N SER A 48 -8.68 2.59 -2.91
CA SER A 48 -7.59 1.67 -3.13
C SER A 48 -8.03 0.50 -4.00
N LYS A 49 -7.13 0.08 -4.90
CA LYS A 49 -7.28 -1.16 -5.65
C LYS A 49 -7.20 -2.35 -4.71
N MET A 50 -7.98 -3.38 -5.00
CA MET A 50 -7.97 -4.63 -4.25
C MET A 50 -7.14 -5.68 -4.97
N LEU A 51 -6.15 -6.22 -4.26
CA LEU A 51 -5.20 -7.23 -4.73
C LEU A 51 -5.57 -8.63 -4.22
N GLY A 52 -4.88 -9.62 -4.80
CA GLY A 52 -5.04 -11.05 -4.47
C GLY A 52 -6.21 -11.70 -5.21
N LYS A 53 -6.18 -13.04 -5.30
CA LYS A 53 -7.22 -13.83 -5.99
C LYS A 53 -8.64 -13.52 -5.50
N ARG A 54 -8.78 -13.25 -4.19
CA ARG A 54 -10.05 -12.92 -3.54
C ARG A 54 -10.38 -11.42 -3.50
N LYS A 55 -9.56 -10.55 -4.12
CA LYS A 55 -9.71 -9.09 -4.08
C LYS A 55 -9.96 -8.55 -2.66
N ASN A 56 -9.22 -9.06 -1.68
CA ASN A 56 -9.43 -8.76 -0.26
C ASN A 56 -8.26 -8.01 0.39
N ILE A 57 -7.21 -7.70 -0.38
CA ILE A 57 -6.00 -7.03 0.12
C ILE A 57 -5.95 -5.62 -0.46
N PRO A 58 -6.20 -4.56 0.32
CA PRO A 58 -6.06 -3.20 -0.18
C PRO A 58 -4.60 -2.90 -0.53
N GLU A 59 -4.37 -2.42 -1.75
CA GLU A 59 -3.03 -2.09 -2.24
C GLU A 59 -2.36 -1.00 -1.41
N ILE A 60 -3.13 0.01 -0.97
CA ILE A 60 -2.62 1.16 -0.21
C ILE A 60 -1.90 0.73 1.07
N ASN A 61 -2.38 -0.32 1.72
CA ASN A 61 -1.76 -0.85 2.93
C ASN A 61 -0.39 -1.49 2.65
N ARG A 62 -0.24 -2.17 1.51
CA ARG A 62 1.08 -2.71 1.11
C ARG A 62 2.05 -1.60 0.77
N ARG A 63 1.60 -0.58 0.04
CA ARG A 63 2.41 0.58 -0.31
C ARG A 63 2.88 1.32 0.95
N PHE A 64 2.00 1.48 1.94
CA PHE A 64 2.37 2.13 3.20
C PHE A 64 3.41 1.32 3.99
N VAL A 65 3.23 -0.01 4.13
CA VAL A 65 4.24 -0.87 4.77
C VAL A 65 5.57 -0.82 4.03
N TYR A 66 5.55 -0.90 2.70
CA TYR A 66 6.76 -0.81 1.88
C TYR A 66 7.47 0.52 2.08
N ALA A 67 6.76 1.65 1.94
CA ALA A 67 7.32 2.99 2.12
C ALA A 67 7.97 3.16 3.50
N MET A 68 7.30 2.69 4.57
CA MET A 68 7.84 2.77 5.93
C MET A 68 9.07 1.88 6.10
N ARG A 69 9.10 0.69 5.52
CA ARG A 69 10.31 -0.16 5.52
C ARG A 69 11.47 0.46 4.74
N THR A 70 11.20 1.12 3.60
CA THR A 70 12.22 1.80 2.80
C THR A 70 12.94 2.87 3.61
N ILE A 71 12.25 3.55 4.53
CA ILE A 71 12.85 4.56 5.43
C ILE A 71 13.31 3.97 6.78
N GLY A 72 13.47 2.65 6.87
CA GLY A 72 13.95 1.96 8.08
C GLY A 72 12.92 1.81 9.20
N GLN A 73 11.68 2.27 9.01
CA GLN A 73 10.65 2.31 10.04
C GLN A 73 9.80 1.02 10.10
N GLY A 74 9.26 0.73 11.29
CA GLY A 74 8.43 -0.45 11.55
C GLY A 74 6.97 -0.12 11.83
N HIS A 75 6.21 -1.13 12.29
CA HIS A 75 4.79 -1.01 12.60
C HIS A 75 4.49 0.02 13.71
N ALA A 76 5.36 0.13 14.73
CA ALA A 76 5.21 1.12 15.79
C ALA A 76 5.21 2.55 15.22
N ALA A 77 6.19 2.87 14.36
CA ALA A 77 6.28 4.17 13.70
C ALA A 77 5.11 4.42 12.74
N MET A 78 4.57 3.40 12.06
CA MET A 78 3.33 3.52 11.30
C MET A 78 2.15 3.96 12.18
N THR A 79 2.04 3.38 13.37
CA THR A 79 0.97 3.69 14.32
C THR A 79 1.10 5.14 14.81
N THR A 80 2.32 5.55 15.19
CA THR A 80 2.60 6.95 15.55
C THR A 80 2.31 7.90 14.40
N PHE A 81 2.77 7.59 13.19
CA PHE A 81 2.54 8.42 12.01
C PHE A 81 1.04 8.62 11.73
N CYS A 82 0.26 7.53 11.72
CA CYS A 82 -1.19 7.62 11.54
C CYS A 82 -1.85 8.45 12.64
N GLY A 83 -1.45 8.28 13.90
CA GLY A 83 -1.99 9.06 15.01
C GLY A 83 -1.69 10.56 14.90
N VAL A 84 -0.46 10.93 14.52
CA VAL A 84 -0.05 12.34 14.34
C VAL A 84 -0.76 12.99 13.14
N MET A 85 -0.99 12.24 12.07
CA MET A 85 -1.62 12.73 10.86
C MET A 85 -3.16 12.72 10.90
N ASP A 86 -3.77 12.30 12.01
CA ASP A 86 -5.22 12.06 12.14
C ASP A 86 -5.77 11.09 11.06
N PHE A 87 -4.99 10.05 10.77
CA PHE A 87 -5.40 8.96 9.89
C PHE A 87 -6.00 7.79 10.67
N PRO A 88 -6.82 6.95 10.03
CA PRO A 88 -7.20 5.68 10.61
C PRO A 88 -5.96 4.86 11.02
N PRO A 89 -6.09 4.00 12.05
CA PRO A 89 -5.00 3.11 12.44
C PRO A 89 -4.46 2.33 11.23
N PRO A 90 -3.13 2.06 11.19
CA PRO A 90 -2.56 1.24 10.14
C PRO A 90 -3.12 -0.18 10.19
N VAL A 91 -2.72 -1.01 9.23
CA VAL A 91 -3.04 -2.44 9.28
C VAL A 91 -2.61 -3.07 10.61
N ALA A 92 -3.41 -4.01 11.12
CA ALA A 92 -3.04 -4.75 12.31
C ALA A 92 -1.72 -5.50 12.11
N GLU A 93 -0.97 -5.67 13.20
CA GLU A 93 0.39 -6.23 13.21
C GLU A 93 0.50 -7.57 12.48
N LYS A 94 -0.48 -8.47 12.68
CA LYS A 94 -0.57 -9.74 11.94
C LYS A 94 -0.51 -9.55 10.42
N TYR A 95 -1.22 -8.55 9.89
CA TYR A 95 -1.22 -8.27 8.45
C TYR A 95 0.05 -7.54 8.01
N TYR A 96 0.61 -6.68 8.86
CA TYR A 96 1.93 -6.09 8.63
C TYR A 96 2.99 -7.19 8.46
N ASN A 97 3.08 -8.15 9.39
CA ASN A 97 4.03 -9.27 9.32
C ASN A 97 3.85 -10.11 8.04
N ASN A 98 2.60 -10.36 7.64
CA ASN A 98 2.31 -11.04 6.37
C ASN A 98 2.79 -10.27 5.13
N ILE A 99 2.80 -8.93 5.18
CA ILE A 99 3.33 -8.09 4.11
C ILE A 99 4.86 -8.12 4.14
N ILE A 100 5.47 -8.00 5.31
CA ILE A 100 6.93 -8.07 5.50
C ILE A 100 7.49 -9.40 4.98
N ASN A 101 6.88 -10.54 5.34
CA ASN A 101 7.36 -11.85 4.88
C ASN A 101 7.37 -11.95 3.34
N LYS A 102 6.38 -11.34 2.68
CA LYS A 102 6.33 -11.30 1.21
C LYS A 102 7.37 -10.36 0.62
N LEU A 103 7.57 -9.20 1.25
CA LEU A 103 8.62 -8.27 0.85
C LEU A 103 9.99 -8.92 0.98
N GLN A 104 10.27 -9.61 2.08
CA GLN A 104 11.52 -10.34 2.29
C GLN A 104 11.75 -11.42 1.23
N LEU A 105 10.72 -12.19 0.88
CA LEU A 105 10.82 -13.19 -0.19
C LEU A 105 11.18 -12.54 -1.53
N CYS A 106 10.44 -11.50 -1.94
CA CYS A 106 10.73 -10.80 -3.19
C CYS A 106 12.09 -10.10 -3.17
N SER A 107 12.48 -9.49 -2.04
CA SER A 107 13.81 -8.87 -1.89
C SER A 107 14.92 -9.91 -1.98
N LYS A 108 14.73 -11.11 -1.43
CA LYS A 108 15.67 -12.21 -1.56
C LYS A 108 15.81 -12.65 -3.02
N GLU A 109 14.70 -12.87 -3.72
CA GLU A 109 14.71 -13.24 -5.15
C GLU A 109 15.44 -12.20 -6.01
N VAL A 110 15.19 -10.90 -5.77
CA VAL A 110 15.88 -9.81 -6.47
C VAL A 110 17.36 -9.76 -6.12
N ALA A 111 17.73 -9.96 -4.85
CA ALA A 111 19.11 -9.99 -4.42
C ALA A 111 19.87 -11.17 -5.05
N GLU A 112 19.28 -12.36 -5.06
CA GLU A 112 19.85 -13.55 -5.69
C GLU A 112 20.05 -13.34 -7.20
N ALA A 113 19.03 -12.82 -7.90
CA ALA A 113 19.14 -12.51 -9.32
C ALA A 113 20.22 -11.45 -9.59
N SER A 114 20.27 -10.39 -8.79
CA SER A 114 21.27 -9.33 -8.91
C SER A 114 22.69 -9.84 -8.70
N MET A 115 22.91 -10.67 -7.68
CA MET A 115 24.22 -11.27 -7.41
C MET A 115 24.63 -12.23 -8.53
N GLN A 116 23.70 -13.02 -9.07
CA GLN A 116 23.97 -13.89 -10.22
C GLN A 116 24.35 -13.08 -11.47
N SER A 117 23.62 -12.00 -11.76
CA SER A 117 23.94 -11.13 -12.89
C SER A 117 25.32 -10.47 -12.74
N ALA A 118 25.64 -9.96 -11.56
CA ALA A 118 26.96 -9.37 -11.28
C ALA A 118 28.09 -10.42 -11.43
N ALA A 119 27.89 -11.63 -10.92
CA ALA A 119 28.86 -12.71 -11.07
C ALA A 119 29.09 -13.08 -12.55
N LEU A 120 28.02 -13.16 -13.35
CA LEU A 120 28.13 -13.43 -14.78
C LEU A 120 28.86 -12.31 -15.51
N GLU A 121 28.56 -11.05 -15.19
CA GLU A 121 29.21 -9.86 -15.77
C GLU A 121 30.73 -9.91 -15.56
N GLU A 122 31.18 -10.17 -14.32
CA GLU A 122 32.60 -10.30 -13.97
C GLU A 122 33.31 -11.43 -14.73
N VAL A 123 32.66 -12.59 -14.88
CA VAL A 123 33.22 -13.71 -15.66
C VAL A 123 33.42 -13.31 -17.13
N THR A 124 32.45 -12.62 -17.73
CA THR A 124 32.58 -12.11 -19.12
C THR A 124 33.68 -11.07 -19.27
N LEU A 125 33.89 -10.19 -18.28
CA LEU A 125 34.90 -9.13 -18.35
C LEU A 125 36.32 -9.66 -18.17
N THR A 126 36.50 -10.66 -17.30
CA THR A 126 37.82 -11.19 -16.94
C THR A 126 38.22 -12.44 -17.74
N ASN A 127 37.27 -13.06 -18.46
CA ASN A 127 37.41 -14.41 -19.03
C ASN A 127 37.89 -15.45 -18.00
N SER A 128 37.63 -15.20 -16.71
CA SER A 128 38.00 -16.08 -15.60
C SER A 128 36.80 -16.27 -14.69
N SER A 129 36.67 -17.48 -14.14
CA SER A 129 35.71 -17.76 -13.07
C SER A 129 36.30 -17.55 -11.67
N ASP A 130 37.53 -17.04 -11.59
CA ASP A 130 38.17 -16.73 -10.32
C ASP A 130 37.53 -15.51 -9.67
N ILE A 131 37.08 -15.68 -8.43
CA ILE A 131 36.46 -14.61 -7.65
C ILE A 131 37.58 -13.80 -6.98
N ILE A 132 37.92 -12.64 -7.55
CA ILE A 132 38.86 -11.70 -6.91
C ILE A 132 38.08 -10.84 -5.92
N ILE A 133 38.26 -11.11 -4.64
CA ILE A 133 37.67 -10.31 -3.56
C ILE A 133 38.65 -9.19 -3.23
N SER A 134 38.34 -7.96 -3.65
CA SER A 134 39.07 -6.78 -3.17
C SER A 134 38.47 -6.35 -1.85
N GLY A 135 39.09 -6.77 -0.73
CA GLY A 135 38.68 -6.33 0.59
C GLY A 135 39.26 -4.95 0.90
N ASP A 136 38.49 -3.88 0.70
CA ASP A 136 38.79 -2.58 1.29
C ASP A 136 38.31 -2.58 2.74
N GLY A 137 39.11 -3.22 3.61
CA GLY A 137 38.82 -3.30 5.04
C GLY A 137 38.44 -1.93 5.61
N THR A 138 37.21 -1.82 6.08
CA THR A 138 36.70 -0.72 6.92
C THR A 138 36.21 -1.26 8.25
#